data_AF-A0A3C0Q2S0-F1
#
_entry.id   AF-A0A3C0Q2S0-F1
#
_cell.length_a   1.000
_cell.length_b   1.000
_cell.length_c   1.000
_cell.angle_alpha   90.00
_cell.angle_beta   90.00
_cell.angle_gamma   90.00
#
_symmetry.space_group_name_H-M   'P 1'
#
loop_
_entity.id
_entity.type
_entity.pdbx_description
1 polymer ?
#
loop_
_entity_poly.entity_id
_entity_poly.type
_entity_poly.pdbx_seq_one_letter_code
_entity_poly.pdbx_strand_id
1 'polypeptide(L)'
;MNKLTPHRPSTLSLATLLMASVLLSACGSSTPKTPDAELVRTDPTIVLPKPASNADILYGENRDTLSIIEGMYQRNKNDAMNAARYGKALREAGQMKQAKAVLLPFSDNKEAGTLVNTELSAIYLSDGDFNRAESSARKAVKQDGANYRAWRNLGNALDAQEKYVEGETAFRRSMDIWTGNDKVPVMNNLALNLAAQGYTDRALTLLYQAKKMDPNRIEIERNIRIIRTLSEPPEFAKDKKPFPASKVPE
;
A
#
# COMPACT_ATOMS: atom_id res chain seq x y z
N MET A 1 51.31 16.89 -58.20
CA MET A 1 51.24 18.34 -58.52
C MET A 1 50.45 19.06 -57.45
N ASN A 2 50.64 20.39 -57.29
CA ASN A 2 49.87 21.34 -56.46
C ASN A 2 49.91 21.09 -54.92
N LYS A 3 50.41 22.02 -54.08
CA LYS A 3 49.94 23.40 -53.71
C LYS A 3 48.79 23.33 -52.67
N LEU A 4 48.74 24.14 -51.59
CA LEU A 4 49.53 25.33 -51.17
C LEU A 4 50.00 25.25 -49.69
N THR A 5 50.88 26.19 -49.30
CA THR A 5 51.24 26.57 -47.92
C THR A 5 50.57 27.92 -47.52
N PRO A 6 51.07 28.73 -46.56
CA PRO A 6 50.67 28.74 -45.14
C PRO A 6 50.05 30.09 -44.68
N HIS A 7 49.66 30.24 -43.39
CA HIS A 7 49.84 31.51 -42.65
C HIS A 7 49.58 31.43 -41.12
N ARG A 8 50.28 32.31 -40.35
CA ARG A 8 49.91 32.83 -39.01
C ARG A 8 49.58 34.34 -39.13
N PRO A 9 48.71 34.92 -38.28
CA PRO A 9 49.09 35.74 -37.10
C PRO A 9 48.16 35.46 -35.87
N SER A 10 47.98 36.23 -34.76
CA SER A 10 48.45 37.57 -34.32
C SER A 10 48.53 37.73 -32.78
N THR A 11 49.48 38.57 -32.33
CA THR A 11 49.55 39.51 -31.17
C THR A 11 48.48 39.61 -30.03
N LEU A 12 48.99 39.56 -28.79
CA LEU A 12 48.76 40.41 -27.58
C LEU A 12 47.40 41.05 -27.23
N SER A 13 46.94 40.82 -25.98
CA SER A 13 46.47 41.78 -24.92
C SER A 13 45.69 41.04 -23.81
N LEU A 14 45.46 41.53 -22.57
CA LEU A 14 46.17 42.41 -21.59
C LEU A 14 45.44 42.24 -20.22
N ALA A 15 45.92 42.86 -19.12
CA ALA A 15 45.34 42.94 -17.76
C ALA A 15 45.44 41.63 -16.92
N THR A 16 45.84 41.56 -15.63
CA THR A 16 45.66 42.40 -14.39
C THR A 16 44.23 42.39 -13.84
N LEU A 17 43.94 42.22 -12.55
CA LEU A 17 44.72 42.02 -11.30
C LEU A 17 43.87 41.05 -10.41
N LEU A 18 44.04 40.73 -9.11
CA LEU A 18 44.80 41.20 -7.94
C LEU A 18 45.00 39.99 -6.97
N MET A 19 45.53 40.20 -5.75
CA MET A 19 45.66 39.18 -4.69
C MET A 19 44.75 39.44 -3.49
N ALA A 20 44.27 38.36 -2.87
CA ALA A 20 44.19 38.13 -1.42
C ALA A 20 43.78 36.65 -1.24
N SER A 21 44.53 35.68 -0.69
CA SER A 21 45.11 35.56 0.68
C SER A 21 44.09 35.94 1.77
N VAL A 22 43.77 35.09 2.73
CA VAL A 22 44.66 34.66 3.82
C VAL A 22 44.08 33.42 4.54
N LEU A 23 44.91 32.38 4.73
CA LEU A 23 45.07 31.45 5.89
C LEU A 23 43.81 30.75 6.52
N LEU A 24 43.89 29.57 7.17
CA LEU A 24 45.00 28.70 7.57
C LEU A 24 44.57 27.20 7.61
N SER A 25 45.55 26.31 7.74
CA SER A 25 45.57 24.87 8.12
C SER A 25 44.35 24.29 8.87
N ALA A 26 43.93 23.01 8.70
CA ALA A 26 44.67 21.73 8.75
C ALA A 26 45.26 21.41 10.16
N CYS A 27 45.28 20.18 10.69
CA CYS A 27 44.86 18.87 10.15
C CYS A 27 44.68 17.78 11.25
N GLY A 28 43.92 16.72 10.96
CA GLY A 28 43.97 15.40 11.64
C GLY A 28 43.31 15.25 13.03
N SER A 29 43.14 14.02 13.57
CA SER A 29 43.15 12.68 12.96
C SER A 29 42.78 11.58 13.99
N SER A 30 41.96 10.58 13.61
CA SER A 30 41.80 9.22 14.19
C SER A 30 41.56 9.08 15.72
N THR A 31 40.59 8.31 16.23
CA THR A 31 40.42 6.84 16.06
C THR A 31 39.03 6.37 16.51
N PRO A 32 38.53 5.20 16.05
CA PRO A 32 37.27 4.61 16.50
C PRO A 32 37.44 3.63 17.69
N LYS A 33 36.60 3.75 18.73
CA LYS A 33 36.31 2.69 19.71
C LYS A 33 34.86 2.80 20.19
N THR A 34 34.20 1.64 20.32
CA THR A 34 32.87 1.48 20.92
C THR A 34 32.95 1.33 22.43
N PRO A 35 31.96 1.85 23.18
CA PRO A 35 31.55 1.31 24.47
C PRO A 35 30.12 0.71 24.38
N ASP A 36 30.05 -0.60 24.62
CA ASP A 36 29.03 -1.36 25.36
C ASP A 36 27.51 -1.16 25.17
N ALA A 37 26.77 -2.22 25.51
CA ALA A 37 25.32 -2.29 25.33
C ALA A 37 24.56 -1.55 26.44
N GLU A 38 23.96 -0.40 26.12
CA GLU A 38 22.99 0.26 27.00
C GLU A 38 21.58 -0.30 26.79
N LEU A 39 20.90 -0.65 27.90
CA LEU A 39 19.52 -1.11 27.87
C LEU A 39 18.59 0.03 27.43
N VAL A 40 18.09 -0.04 26.20
CA VAL A 40 17.08 0.89 25.68
C VAL A 40 15.78 0.72 26.47
N ARG A 41 15.63 1.57 27.49
CA ARG A 41 14.39 1.79 28.23
C ARG A 41 13.28 2.22 27.26
N THR A 42 12.07 1.75 27.50
CA THR A 42 10.90 2.12 26.70
C THR A 42 10.53 3.58 26.92
N ASP A 43 10.90 4.45 25.99
CA ASP A 43 10.40 5.83 25.93
C ASP A 43 8.97 5.85 25.36
N PRO A 44 7.96 6.37 26.08
CA PRO A 44 6.57 6.43 25.60
C PRO A 44 6.31 7.61 24.62
N THR A 45 7.28 8.47 24.35
CA THR A 45 7.12 9.66 23.49
C THR A 45 7.19 9.31 22.00
N ILE A 46 6.12 8.70 21.49
CA ILE A 46 5.89 8.60 20.04
C ILE A 46 5.72 10.02 19.48
N VAL A 47 6.80 10.59 18.95
CA VAL A 47 6.78 11.85 18.21
C VAL A 47 6.15 11.59 16.83
N LEU A 48 4.85 11.79 16.75
CA LEU A 48 4.06 11.69 15.52
C LEU A 48 4.53 12.77 14.53
N PRO A 49 5.09 12.43 13.35
CA PRO A 49 5.41 13.43 12.34
C PRO A 49 4.13 14.10 11.81
N LYS A 50 4.25 15.40 11.48
CA LYS A 50 3.13 16.31 11.22
C LYS A 50 2.02 15.69 10.33
N PRO A 51 0.74 15.88 10.67
CA PRO A 51 -0.37 15.34 9.89
C PRO A 51 -0.39 15.89 8.47
N ALA A 52 -0.80 15.06 7.51
CA ALA A 52 -1.16 15.52 6.16
C ALA A 52 -2.41 16.41 6.27
N SER A 53 -2.23 17.73 6.27
CA SER A 53 -3.21 18.69 6.82
C SER A 53 -4.56 18.74 6.11
N ASN A 54 -4.63 18.26 4.86
CA ASN A 54 -5.76 18.44 3.95
C ASN A 54 -6.41 17.11 3.51
N ALA A 55 -6.23 16.03 4.28
CA ALA A 55 -6.93 14.76 4.01
C ALA A 55 -8.39 14.84 4.50
N ASP A 56 -9.33 14.88 3.55
CA ASP A 56 -10.77 14.63 3.78
C ASP A 56 -10.95 13.15 4.17
N ILE A 57 -11.33 12.87 5.42
CA ILE A 57 -11.39 11.50 5.94
C ILE A 57 -12.84 11.17 6.31
N LEU A 58 -13.43 10.27 5.51
CA LEU A 58 -14.82 9.86 5.69
C LEU A 58 -14.94 8.87 6.84
N TYR A 59 -15.63 9.26 7.92
CA TYR A 59 -15.97 8.38 9.04
C TYR A 59 -17.49 8.26 9.17
N GLY A 60 -18.04 7.18 8.60
CA GLY A 60 -19.49 7.05 8.44
C GLY A 60 -20.00 8.08 7.44
N GLU A 61 -20.89 8.96 7.88
CA GLU A 61 -21.41 10.09 7.10
C GLU A 61 -20.62 11.39 7.34
N ASN A 62 -19.79 11.45 8.40
CA ASN A 62 -19.03 12.65 8.75
C ASN A 62 -17.76 12.79 7.89
N ARG A 63 -17.50 14.02 7.44
CA ARG A 63 -16.19 14.47 6.96
C ARG A 63 -15.46 15.18 8.10
N ASP A 64 -14.72 14.43 8.89
CA ASP A 64 -13.80 14.99 9.87
C ASP A 64 -12.40 15.12 9.24
N THR A 65 -11.70 16.22 9.52
CA THR A 65 -10.29 16.36 9.10
C THR A 65 -9.38 15.53 10.01
N LEU A 66 -8.22 15.10 9.49
CA LEU A 66 -7.20 14.41 10.30
C LEU A 66 -6.84 15.17 11.59
N SER A 67 -6.79 16.50 11.53
CA SER A 67 -6.50 17.38 12.68
C SER A 67 -7.62 17.44 13.73
N ILE A 68 -8.88 17.32 13.34
CA ILE A 68 -10.01 17.25 14.29
C ILE A 68 -9.97 15.90 15.03
N ILE A 69 -9.79 14.80 14.29
CA ILE A 69 -9.71 13.44 14.86
C ILE A 69 -8.48 13.30 15.77
N GLU A 70 -7.32 13.83 15.34
CA GLU A 70 -6.14 13.95 16.19
C GLU A 70 -6.44 14.73 17.47
N GLY A 71 -7.06 15.91 17.37
CA GLY A 71 -7.45 16.71 18.52
C GLY A 71 -8.38 16.00 19.50
N MET A 72 -9.26 15.09 19.02
CA MET A 72 -10.07 14.23 19.89
C MET A 72 -9.21 13.19 20.62
N TYR A 73 -8.34 12.48 19.90
CA TYR A 73 -7.45 11.46 20.49
C TYR A 73 -6.41 12.06 21.46
N GLN A 74 -5.81 13.21 21.15
CA GLN A 74 -4.83 13.84 22.03
C GLN A 74 -5.48 14.34 23.35
N ARG A 75 -6.77 14.72 23.34
CA ARG A 75 -7.53 15.08 24.56
C ARG A 75 -7.83 13.88 25.47
N ASN A 76 -8.04 12.70 24.90
CA ASN A 76 -8.20 11.46 25.68
C ASN A 76 -7.57 10.27 24.94
N LYS A 77 -6.30 10.00 25.22
CA LYS A 77 -5.55 8.90 24.58
C LYS A 77 -6.04 7.51 24.96
N ASN A 78 -6.88 7.39 25.99
CA ASN A 78 -7.47 6.12 26.43
C ASN A 78 -8.85 5.87 25.81
N ASP A 79 -9.40 6.82 25.04
CA ASP A 79 -10.64 6.63 24.29
C ASP A 79 -10.40 5.73 23.08
N ALA A 80 -10.83 4.48 23.20
CA ALA A 80 -10.64 3.46 22.18
C ALA A 80 -11.38 3.76 20.87
N MET A 81 -12.48 4.52 20.91
CA MET A 81 -13.25 4.92 19.72
C MET A 81 -12.54 6.04 18.96
N ASN A 82 -11.99 7.04 19.67
CA ASN A 82 -11.14 8.06 19.08
C ASN A 82 -9.81 7.50 18.57
N ALA A 83 -9.21 6.53 19.28
CA ALA A 83 -8.04 5.79 18.79
C ALA A 83 -8.35 4.98 17.51
N ALA A 84 -9.52 4.32 17.43
CA ALA A 84 -9.95 3.63 16.22
C ALA A 84 -10.16 4.59 15.03
N ARG A 85 -10.84 5.73 15.26
CA ARG A 85 -11.03 6.80 14.27
C ARG A 85 -9.69 7.36 13.79
N TYR A 86 -8.78 7.68 14.71
CA TYR A 86 -7.47 8.24 14.38
C TYR A 86 -6.57 7.22 13.68
N GLY A 87 -6.62 5.95 14.07
CA GLY A 87 -5.93 4.86 13.38
C GLY A 87 -6.38 4.67 11.94
N LYS A 88 -7.70 4.66 11.68
CA LYS A 88 -8.26 4.68 10.31
C LYS A 88 -7.77 5.91 9.53
N ALA A 89 -7.85 7.08 10.15
CA ALA A 89 -7.46 8.34 9.54
C ALA A 89 -5.97 8.35 9.14
N LEU A 90 -5.09 7.88 10.02
CA LEU A 90 -3.67 7.71 9.76
C LEU A 90 -3.42 6.67 8.64
N ARG A 91 -4.14 5.54 8.60
CA ARG A 91 -4.04 4.55 7.51
C ARG A 91 -4.38 5.17 6.15
N GLU A 92 -5.46 5.96 6.09
CA GLU A 92 -5.92 6.59 4.85
C GLU A 92 -5.03 7.75 4.40
N ALA A 93 -4.37 8.43 5.34
CA ALA A 93 -3.26 9.35 5.07
C ALA A 93 -1.91 8.66 4.75
N GLY A 94 -1.88 7.32 4.60
CA GLY A 94 -0.68 6.54 4.30
C GLY A 94 0.30 6.35 5.47
N GLN A 95 -0.04 6.84 6.66
CA GLN A 95 0.83 6.88 7.85
C GLN A 95 0.79 5.55 8.64
N MET A 96 0.95 4.42 7.93
CA MET A 96 0.73 3.04 8.41
C MET A 96 1.40 2.70 9.76
N LYS A 97 2.65 3.15 9.96
CA LYS A 97 3.40 2.91 11.22
C LYS A 97 2.74 3.59 12.43
N GLN A 98 2.27 4.83 12.25
CA GLN A 98 1.56 5.57 13.29
C GLN A 98 0.18 4.98 13.55
N ALA A 99 -0.56 4.66 12.48
CA ALA A 99 -1.86 3.99 12.56
C ALA A 99 -1.78 2.72 13.42
N LYS A 100 -0.81 1.85 13.13
CA LYS A 100 -0.57 0.62 13.91
C LYS A 100 -0.22 0.91 15.38
N ALA A 101 0.61 1.92 15.66
CA ALA A 101 0.99 2.27 17.03
C ALA A 101 -0.19 2.82 17.86
N VAL A 102 -1.08 3.61 17.25
CA VAL A 102 -2.32 4.10 17.89
C VAL A 102 -3.32 2.95 18.11
N LEU A 103 -3.41 2.01 17.17
CA LEU A 103 -4.42 0.94 17.20
C LEU A 103 -4.07 -0.24 18.12
N LEU A 104 -2.80 -0.67 18.17
CA LEU A 104 -2.39 -1.88 18.89
C LEU A 104 -2.86 -1.98 20.35
N PRO A 105 -2.78 -0.91 21.18
CA PRO A 105 -3.24 -0.95 22.58
C PRO A 105 -4.74 -1.27 22.75
N PHE A 106 -5.55 -1.03 21.72
CA PHE A 106 -7.00 -1.23 21.75
C PHE A 106 -7.47 -2.50 21.04
N SER A 107 -6.54 -3.36 20.62
CA SER A 107 -6.84 -4.57 19.83
C SER A 107 -7.60 -5.67 20.57
N ASP A 108 -7.78 -5.54 21.88
CA ASP A 108 -8.65 -6.39 22.73
C ASP A 108 -9.74 -5.58 23.47
N ASN A 109 -10.03 -4.35 23.02
CA ASN A 109 -11.08 -3.51 23.59
C ASN A 109 -12.49 -4.00 23.22
N LYS A 110 -13.41 -4.07 24.19
CA LYS A 110 -14.77 -4.60 24.00
C LYS A 110 -15.66 -3.81 23.04
N GLU A 111 -15.44 -2.50 22.92
CA GLU A 111 -16.31 -1.59 22.16
C GLU A 111 -15.70 -1.25 20.79
N ALA A 112 -14.42 -0.89 20.77
CA ALA A 112 -13.70 -0.51 19.56
C ALA A 112 -12.99 -1.67 18.86
N GLY A 113 -12.82 -2.83 19.51
CA GLY A 113 -11.97 -3.94 19.03
C GLY A 113 -12.31 -4.43 17.62
N THR A 114 -13.58 -4.46 17.23
CA THR A 114 -14.02 -4.75 15.86
C THR A 114 -13.39 -3.79 14.84
N LEU A 115 -13.49 -2.48 15.10
CA LEU A 115 -12.96 -1.43 14.23
C LEU A 115 -11.43 -1.49 14.24
N VAL A 116 -10.83 -1.55 15.42
CA VAL A 116 -9.37 -1.58 15.62
C VAL A 116 -8.74 -2.75 14.86
N ASN A 117 -9.30 -3.95 14.98
CA ASN A 117 -8.80 -5.13 14.27
C ASN A 117 -9.13 -5.12 12.77
N THR A 118 -10.21 -4.47 12.34
CA THR A 118 -10.49 -4.23 10.92
C THR A 118 -9.42 -3.32 10.28
N GLU A 119 -9.05 -2.24 10.96
CA GLU A 119 -8.00 -1.33 10.48
C GLU A 119 -6.59 -1.95 10.59
N LEU A 120 -6.28 -2.68 11.68
CA LEU A 120 -5.03 -3.43 11.81
C LEU A 120 -4.87 -4.50 10.71
N SER A 121 -5.92 -5.28 10.41
CA SER A 121 -5.85 -6.25 9.30
C SER A 121 -5.60 -5.58 7.95
N ALA A 122 -6.20 -4.41 7.69
CA ALA A 122 -5.91 -3.63 6.49
C ALA A 122 -4.45 -3.15 6.41
N ILE A 123 -3.86 -2.75 7.55
CA ILE A 123 -2.45 -2.36 7.62
C ILE A 123 -1.53 -3.58 7.40
N TYR A 124 -1.79 -4.71 8.07
CA TYR A 124 -0.98 -5.92 7.90
C TYR A 124 -1.07 -6.50 6.48
N LEU A 125 -2.21 -6.40 5.79
CA LEU A 125 -2.33 -6.70 4.36
C LEU A 125 -1.40 -5.80 3.51
N SER A 126 -1.32 -4.51 3.83
CA SER A 126 -0.44 -3.55 3.13
C SER A 126 1.04 -3.76 3.43
N ASP A 127 1.39 -4.38 4.57
CA ASP A 127 2.76 -4.72 4.96
C ASP A 127 3.20 -6.11 4.45
N GLY A 128 2.30 -6.91 3.89
CA GLY A 128 2.55 -8.32 3.50
C GLY A 128 2.56 -9.32 4.67
N ASP A 129 2.22 -8.90 5.88
CA ASP A 129 2.15 -9.76 7.08
C ASP A 129 0.79 -10.48 7.13
N PHE A 130 0.57 -11.40 6.19
CA PHE A 130 -0.72 -12.07 6.00
C PHE A 130 -1.15 -12.89 7.23
N ASN A 131 -0.20 -13.41 8.00
CA ASN A 131 -0.47 -14.10 9.28
C ASN A 131 -1.10 -13.16 10.32
N ARG A 132 -0.54 -11.95 10.52
CA ARG A 132 -1.17 -10.98 11.43
C ARG A 132 -2.43 -10.34 10.83
N ALA A 133 -2.51 -10.21 9.51
CA ALA A 133 -3.73 -9.78 8.84
C ALA A 133 -4.89 -10.75 9.10
N GLU A 134 -4.66 -12.06 8.93
CA GLU A 134 -5.64 -13.11 9.25
C GLU A 134 -6.00 -13.09 10.74
N SER A 135 -5.01 -13.05 11.64
CA SER A 135 -5.25 -13.02 13.09
C SER A 135 -6.11 -11.83 13.53
N SER A 136 -5.79 -10.62 13.06
CA SER A 136 -6.61 -9.43 13.30
C SER A 136 -8.00 -9.56 12.67
N ALA A 137 -8.11 -10.01 11.42
CA ALA A 137 -9.41 -10.14 10.77
C ALA A 137 -10.30 -11.20 11.46
N ARG A 138 -9.72 -12.32 11.92
CA ARG A 138 -10.41 -13.34 12.74
C ARG A 138 -10.84 -12.79 14.11
N LYS A 139 -10.05 -11.92 14.78
CA LYS A 139 -10.51 -11.19 15.98
C LYS A 139 -11.75 -10.33 15.66
N ALA A 140 -11.69 -9.54 14.60
CA ALA A 140 -12.78 -8.63 14.21
C ALA A 140 -14.09 -9.36 13.90
N VAL A 141 -14.08 -10.40 13.06
CA VAL A 141 -15.31 -11.15 12.71
C VAL A 141 -15.86 -12.00 13.85
N LYS A 142 -15.03 -12.33 14.86
CA LYS A 142 -15.47 -13.01 16.10
C LYS A 142 -16.18 -12.04 17.05
N GLN A 143 -15.79 -10.76 17.07
CA GLN A 143 -16.40 -9.72 17.89
C GLN A 143 -17.67 -9.15 17.22
N ASP A 144 -17.66 -9.02 15.89
CA ASP A 144 -18.81 -8.61 15.08
C ASP A 144 -18.86 -9.38 13.74
N GLY A 145 -19.75 -10.37 13.69
CA GLY A 145 -19.98 -11.19 12.49
C GLY A 145 -20.71 -10.49 11.34
N ALA A 146 -21.15 -9.23 11.51
CA ALA A 146 -21.79 -8.40 10.49
C ALA A 146 -20.81 -7.44 9.78
N ASN A 147 -19.56 -7.30 10.25
CA ASN A 147 -18.59 -6.39 9.65
C ASN A 147 -18.05 -6.89 8.30
N TYR A 148 -18.67 -6.46 7.19
CA TYR A 148 -18.26 -6.86 5.84
C TYR A 148 -16.79 -6.51 5.52
N ARG A 149 -16.22 -5.45 6.11
CA ARG A 149 -14.82 -5.05 5.88
C ARG A 149 -13.84 -6.03 6.54
N ALA A 150 -14.15 -6.50 7.74
CA ALA A 150 -13.40 -7.54 8.42
C ALA A 150 -13.41 -8.85 7.63
N TRP A 151 -14.59 -9.28 7.14
CA TRP A 151 -14.72 -10.47 6.28
C TRP A 151 -13.96 -10.34 4.94
N ARG A 152 -14.00 -9.16 4.30
CA ARG A 152 -13.19 -8.86 3.10
C ARG A 152 -11.69 -8.99 3.40
N ASN A 153 -11.24 -8.42 4.51
CA ASN A 153 -9.82 -8.45 4.89
C ASN A 153 -9.37 -9.86 5.28
N LEU A 154 -10.23 -10.65 5.91
CA LEU A 154 -10.01 -12.07 6.15
C LEU A 154 -9.84 -12.83 4.83
N GLY A 155 -10.76 -12.63 3.88
CA GLY A 155 -10.65 -13.22 2.53
C GLY A 155 -9.32 -12.89 1.86
N ASN A 156 -8.94 -11.61 1.82
CA ASN A 156 -7.64 -11.17 1.27
C ASN A 156 -6.44 -11.84 1.97
N ALA A 157 -6.48 -11.98 3.29
CA ALA A 157 -5.37 -12.55 4.06
C ALA A 157 -5.22 -14.06 3.85
N LEU A 158 -6.33 -14.77 3.62
CA LEU A 158 -6.37 -16.20 3.31
C LEU A 158 -5.96 -16.47 1.86
N ASP A 159 -6.44 -15.65 0.92
CA ASP A 159 -6.11 -15.71 -0.51
C ASP A 159 -4.60 -15.50 -0.75
N ALA A 160 -4.00 -14.53 -0.07
CA ALA A 160 -2.55 -14.28 -0.08
C ALA A 160 -1.71 -15.33 0.68
N GLN A 161 -2.36 -16.32 1.32
CA GLN A 161 -1.73 -17.52 1.90
C GLN A 161 -2.11 -18.80 1.13
N GLU A 162 -2.69 -18.67 -0.07
CA GLU A 162 -3.15 -19.79 -0.92
C GLU A 162 -4.24 -20.67 -0.26
N LYS A 163 -4.86 -20.20 0.84
CA LYS A 163 -5.97 -20.85 1.55
C LYS A 163 -7.30 -20.59 0.81
N TYR A 164 -7.33 -20.85 -0.49
CA TYR A 164 -8.33 -20.29 -1.39
C TYR A 164 -9.79 -20.64 -1.03
N VAL A 165 -10.05 -21.84 -0.49
CA VAL A 165 -11.41 -22.26 -0.07
C VAL A 165 -11.90 -21.48 1.15
N GLU A 166 -11.03 -21.21 2.13
CA GLU A 166 -11.37 -20.31 3.25
C GLU A 166 -11.54 -18.86 2.73
N GLY A 167 -10.72 -18.45 1.76
CA GLY A 167 -10.82 -17.16 1.06
C GLY A 167 -12.19 -16.96 0.40
N GLU A 168 -12.64 -17.92 -0.41
CA GLU A 168 -13.99 -17.93 -1.03
C GLU A 168 -15.07 -17.78 0.04
N THR A 169 -14.97 -18.54 1.13
CA THR A 169 -15.92 -18.52 2.25
C THR A 169 -16.01 -17.12 2.88
N ALA A 170 -14.87 -16.50 3.17
CA ALA A 170 -14.81 -15.17 3.77
C ALA A 170 -15.27 -14.06 2.80
N PHE A 171 -14.91 -14.14 1.51
CA PHE A 171 -15.39 -13.19 0.51
C PHE A 171 -16.90 -13.30 0.25
N ARG A 172 -17.46 -14.51 0.20
CA ARG A 172 -18.91 -14.71 0.10
C ARG A 172 -19.61 -14.08 1.29
N ARG A 173 -19.16 -14.39 2.52
CA ARG A 173 -19.73 -13.80 3.73
C ARG A 173 -19.65 -12.28 3.74
N SER A 174 -18.57 -11.68 3.20
CA SER A 174 -18.44 -10.23 3.00
C SER A 174 -19.46 -9.64 2.03
N MET A 175 -19.86 -10.37 0.97
CA MET A 175 -20.90 -9.93 0.03
C MET A 175 -22.32 -10.10 0.60
N ASP A 176 -22.58 -11.20 1.33
CA ASP A 176 -23.91 -11.53 1.85
C ASP A 176 -24.42 -10.50 2.88
N ILE A 177 -23.49 -9.88 3.63
CA ILE A 177 -23.77 -8.86 4.66
C ILE A 177 -23.37 -7.44 4.21
N TRP A 178 -23.17 -7.24 2.90
CA TRP A 178 -22.60 -6.00 2.37
C TRP A 178 -23.57 -4.81 2.47
N THR A 179 -23.15 -3.76 3.18
CA THR A 179 -23.93 -2.51 3.38
C THR A 179 -23.21 -1.25 2.86
N GLY A 180 -22.11 -1.38 2.12
CA GLY A 180 -21.39 -0.26 1.52
C GLY A 180 -21.90 0.15 0.13
N ASN A 181 -21.40 1.27 -0.40
CA ASN A 181 -21.84 1.77 -1.72
C ASN A 181 -21.14 1.09 -2.91
N ASP A 182 -19.96 0.48 -2.71
CA ASP A 182 -19.18 -0.18 -3.77
C ASP A 182 -18.69 -1.58 -3.38
N LYS A 183 -19.43 -2.63 -3.78
CA LYS A 183 -19.02 -4.04 -3.61
C LYS A 183 -18.10 -4.58 -4.71
N VAL A 184 -17.83 -3.80 -5.76
CA VAL A 184 -17.02 -4.24 -6.92
C VAL A 184 -15.62 -4.74 -6.52
N PRO A 185 -14.91 -4.19 -5.51
CA PRO A 185 -13.63 -4.73 -5.05
C PRO A 185 -13.74 -6.15 -4.46
N VAL A 186 -14.85 -6.50 -3.79
CA VAL A 186 -15.05 -7.85 -3.24
C VAL A 186 -15.40 -8.83 -4.34
N MET A 187 -16.25 -8.41 -5.29
CA MET A 187 -16.58 -9.22 -6.46
C MET A 187 -15.34 -9.52 -7.30
N ASN A 188 -14.43 -8.54 -7.48
CA ASN A 188 -13.15 -8.75 -8.12
C ASN A 188 -12.27 -9.78 -7.39
N ASN A 189 -12.10 -9.62 -6.07
CA ASN A 189 -11.19 -10.46 -5.31
C ASN A 189 -11.71 -11.90 -5.21
N LEU A 190 -13.02 -12.09 -5.03
CA LEU A 190 -13.64 -13.41 -5.13
C LEU A 190 -13.49 -14.01 -6.53
N ALA A 191 -13.54 -13.22 -7.61
CA ALA A 191 -13.32 -13.76 -8.95
C ALA A 191 -11.87 -14.21 -9.17
N LEU A 192 -10.88 -13.45 -8.68
CA LEU A 192 -9.47 -13.87 -8.74
C LEU A 192 -9.24 -15.15 -7.92
N ASN A 193 -9.78 -15.22 -6.72
CA ASN A 193 -9.78 -16.41 -5.86
C ASN A 193 -10.43 -17.63 -6.56
N LEU A 194 -11.60 -17.45 -7.20
CA LEU A 194 -12.28 -18.49 -7.98
C LEU A 194 -11.43 -18.96 -9.17
N ALA A 195 -10.73 -18.04 -9.84
CA ALA A 195 -9.83 -18.40 -10.94
C ALA A 195 -8.57 -19.15 -10.46
N ALA A 196 -8.03 -18.82 -9.29
CA ALA A 196 -6.94 -19.56 -8.66
C ALA A 196 -7.34 -21.00 -8.28
N GLN A 197 -8.61 -21.21 -7.90
CA GLN A 197 -9.22 -22.54 -7.72
C GLN A 197 -9.59 -23.26 -9.04
N GLY A 198 -9.29 -22.67 -10.21
CA GLY A 198 -9.64 -23.22 -11.52
C GLY A 198 -11.11 -23.03 -11.94
N TYR A 199 -11.94 -22.38 -11.13
CA TYR A 199 -13.35 -22.10 -11.43
C TYR A 199 -13.53 -20.87 -12.34
N THR A 200 -12.87 -20.86 -13.50
CA THR A 200 -12.76 -19.70 -14.40
C THR A 200 -14.12 -19.20 -14.90
N ASP A 201 -15.08 -20.08 -15.20
CA ASP A 201 -16.45 -19.69 -15.56
C ASP A 201 -17.19 -18.94 -14.43
N ARG A 202 -17.02 -19.39 -13.18
CA ARG A 202 -17.59 -18.71 -11.99
C ARG A 202 -16.92 -17.34 -11.79
N ALA A 203 -15.61 -17.26 -12.02
CA ALA A 203 -14.85 -16.01 -11.96
C ALA A 203 -15.29 -15.00 -13.03
N LEU A 204 -15.37 -15.42 -14.30
CA LEU A 204 -15.82 -14.59 -15.41
C LEU A 204 -17.27 -14.13 -15.23
N THR A 205 -18.16 -15.02 -14.78
CA THR A 205 -19.55 -14.66 -14.45
C THR A 205 -19.61 -13.51 -13.43
N LEU A 206 -18.80 -13.58 -12.37
CA LEU A 206 -18.75 -12.57 -11.32
C LEU A 206 -18.10 -11.25 -11.80
N LEU A 207 -17.06 -11.31 -12.64
CA LEU A 207 -16.47 -10.13 -13.24
C LEU A 207 -17.38 -9.44 -14.26
N TYR A 208 -18.19 -10.19 -15.01
CA TYR A 208 -19.21 -9.59 -15.89
C TYR A 208 -20.35 -8.93 -15.10
N GLN A 209 -20.67 -9.41 -13.90
CA GLN A 209 -21.55 -8.69 -12.97
C GLN A 209 -20.88 -7.42 -12.42
N ALA A 210 -19.61 -7.51 -12.03
CA ALA A 210 -18.81 -6.36 -11.56
C ALA A 210 -18.71 -5.25 -12.63
N LYS A 211 -18.44 -5.62 -13.88
CA LYS A 211 -18.38 -4.72 -15.05
C LYS A 211 -19.70 -4.02 -15.35
N LYS A 212 -20.85 -4.64 -15.02
CA LYS A 212 -22.17 -3.99 -15.13
C LYS A 212 -22.43 -2.97 -14.02
N MET A 213 -21.79 -3.11 -12.86
CA MET A 213 -21.88 -2.15 -11.76
C MET A 213 -20.93 -0.96 -11.93
N ASP A 214 -19.70 -1.20 -12.36
CA ASP A 214 -18.73 -0.17 -12.69
C ASP A 214 -18.07 -0.48 -14.06
N PRO A 215 -18.61 0.08 -15.16
CA PRO A 215 -18.08 -0.14 -16.51
C PRO A 215 -16.67 0.43 -16.72
N ASN A 216 -16.28 1.44 -15.92
CA ASN A 216 -15.06 2.22 -16.13
C ASN A 216 -13.85 1.65 -15.38
N ARG A 217 -14.06 0.70 -14.47
CA ARG A 217 -13.02 0.08 -13.64
C ARG A 217 -12.05 -0.79 -14.45
N ILE A 218 -10.85 -0.27 -14.66
CA ILE A 218 -9.83 -0.82 -15.56
C ILE A 218 -9.38 -2.22 -15.11
N GLU A 219 -9.26 -2.46 -13.80
CA GLU A 219 -8.84 -3.77 -13.28
C GLU A 219 -9.85 -4.88 -13.55
N ILE A 220 -11.16 -4.58 -13.61
CA ILE A 220 -12.19 -5.57 -13.98
C ILE A 220 -12.00 -6.01 -15.43
N GLU A 221 -11.86 -5.05 -16.35
CA GLU A 221 -11.62 -5.30 -17.78
C GLU A 221 -10.32 -6.09 -18.01
N ARG A 222 -9.24 -5.72 -17.30
CA ARG A 222 -7.96 -6.40 -17.34
C ARG A 222 -8.07 -7.84 -16.84
N ASN A 223 -8.76 -8.06 -15.72
CA ASN A 223 -8.85 -9.38 -15.09
C ASN A 223 -9.78 -10.32 -15.90
N ILE A 224 -10.85 -9.81 -16.52
CA ILE A 224 -11.65 -10.55 -17.52
C ILE A 224 -10.75 -11.05 -18.66
N ARG A 225 -9.92 -10.17 -19.22
CA ARG A 225 -9.02 -10.50 -20.32
C ARG A 225 -8.00 -11.57 -19.92
N ILE A 226 -7.37 -11.42 -18.76
CA ILE A 226 -6.38 -12.38 -18.24
C ILE A 226 -7.02 -13.76 -18.06
N ILE A 227 -8.14 -13.85 -17.34
CA ILE A 227 -8.80 -15.14 -17.06
C ILE A 227 -9.30 -15.79 -18.35
N ARG A 228 -9.81 -15.02 -19.31
CA ARG A 228 -10.17 -15.54 -20.64
C ARG A 228 -8.97 -16.14 -21.37
N THR A 229 -7.86 -15.42 -21.50
CA THR A 229 -6.65 -15.92 -22.19
C THR A 229 -6.00 -17.09 -21.46
N LEU A 230 -6.21 -17.25 -20.14
CA LEU A 230 -5.82 -18.45 -19.38
C LEU A 230 -6.81 -19.62 -19.51
N SER A 231 -8.03 -19.37 -20.01
CA SER A 231 -9.09 -20.39 -20.21
C SER A 231 -9.28 -20.78 -21.69
N GLU A 232 -8.69 -20.02 -22.62
CA GLU A 232 -8.67 -20.35 -24.05
C GLU A 232 -7.76 -21.58 -24.26
N PRO A 233 -8.23 -22.69 -24.87
CA PRO A 233 -7.40 -23.88 -25.06
C PRO A 233 -6.14 -23.58 -25.87
N PRO A 234 -5.01 -24.29 -25.65
CA PRO A 234 -3.73 -23.99 -26.32
C PRO A 234 -3.83 -23.92 -27.85
N GLU A 235 -4.72 -24.71 -28.45
CA GLU A 235 -5.02 -24.74 -29.89
C GLU A 235 -5.57 -23.41 -30.45
N PHE A 236 -6.14 -22.54 -29.60
CA PHE A 236 -6.67 -21.23 -29.97
C PHE A 236 -5.77 -20.07 -29.53
N ALA A 237 -4.70 -20.34 -28.78
CA ALA A 237 -3.72 -19.35 -28.34
C ALA A 237 -2.80 -18.94 -29.51
N LYS A 238 -3.36 -18.14 -30.43
CA LYS A 238 -2.76 -17.66 -31.69
C LYS A 238 -1.24 -17.50 -31.60
N ASP A 239 -0.54 -18.13 -32.55
CA ASP A 239 0.92 -18.05 -32.71
C ASP A 239 1.42 -16.62 -32.47
N LYS A 240 2.14 -16.43 -31.37
CA LYS A 240 2.86 -15.20 -31.09
C LYS A 240 3.96 -15.11 -32.14
N LYS A 241 3.70 -14.37 -33.22
CA LYS A 241 4.69 -14.11 -34.28
C LYS A 241 6.04 -13.83 -33.62
N PRO A 242 7.09 -14.61 -33.92
CA PRO A 242 8.38 -14.43 -33.25
C PRO A 242 8.83 -12.99 -33.48
N PHE A 243 9.39 -12.37 -32.43
CA PHE A 243 9.97 -11.04 -32.57
C PHE A 243 10.96 -11.06 -33.73
N PRO A 244 10.87 -10.12 -34.69
CA PRO A 244 11.79 -10.09 -35.81
C PRO A 244 13.20 -9.94 -35.22
N ALA A 245 14.07 -10.90 -35.53
CA ALA A 245 15.42 -10.94 -34.97
C ALA A 245 16.10 -9.59 -35.24
N SER A 246 16.54 -8.93 -34.17
CA SER A 246 17.24 -7.65 -34.27
C SER A 246 18.55 -7.88 -35.02
N LYS A 247 18.56 -7.57 -36.33
CA LYS A 247 19.78 -7.47 -37.10
C LYS A 247 20.63 -6.40 -36.44
N VAL A 248 21.70 -6.83 -35.75
CA VAL A 248 22.79 -5.96 -35.36
C VAL A 248 23.36 -5.38 -36.67
N PRO A 249 23.47 -4.06 -36.82
CA PRO A 249 24.13 -3.47 -38.00
C PRO A 249 25.58 -3.97 -38.12
N GLU A 250 26.02 -4.15 -39.36
CA GLU A 250 27.43 -4.42 -39.71
C GLU A 250 28.31 -3.17 -39.57
#